data_AF-A0A8D2HS79-F1
#
_entry.id   AF-A0A8D2HS79-F1
#
_cell.length_a   1.000
_cell.length_b   1.000
_cell.length_c   1.000
_cell.angle_alpha   90.00
_cell.angle_beta   90.00
_cell.angle_gamma   90.00
#
_symmetry.space_group_name_H-M   'P 1'
#
loop_
_entity.id
_entity.type
_entity.pdbx_description
1 polymer ?
#
loop_
_entity_poly.entity_id
_entity_poly.type
_entity_poly.pdbx_seq_one_letter_code
_entity_poly.pdbx_strand_id
1 'polypeptide(L)'
;MKLHIAPQEFGRWISVLSQMYLGGLQKPLETLICSCTLLNTDIIYLSQSLHVTCLKKLDLSGNDLSYMVPGSLETLLEKISGTLQHLNLNHCQLKDAHLSAILPALCHCSWLHYLGLSDNPISQASLLSLLEHTAGLMELKQVLYPIPVECCTYLHGLSWGPVNKDKMYQVQAKIQNLLQAVQRADMQWRPHCPSPCP
;
A
#
# COMPACT_ATOMS: atom_id res chain seq x y z
N MET A 1 7.01 17.72 -8.31
CA MET A 1 5.61 18.16 -8.60
C MET A 1 4.62 17.27 -7.84
N LYS A 2 3.51 17.83 -7.32
CA LYS A 2 2.45 17.07 -6.64
C LYS A 2 1.21 17.03 -7.52
N LEU A 3 0.69 15.84 -7.81
CA LEU A 3 -0.56 15.68 -8.54
C LEU A 3 -1.63 15.13 -7.59
N HIS A 4 -2.72 15.88 -7.44
CA HIS A 4 -3.92 15.46 -6.72
C HIS A 4 -5.07 15.34 -7.71
N ILE A 5 -5.70 14.18 -7.74
CA ILE A 5 -6.79 13.88 -8.68
C ILE A 5 -8.08 13.73 -7.90
N ALA A 6 -9.04 14.63 -8.14
CA ALA A 6 -10.33 14.65 -7.46
C ALA A 6 -11.40 13.84 -8.25
N PRO A 7 -12.46 13.32 -7.58
CA PRO A 7 -13.42 12.37 -8.18
C PRO A 7 -14.31 12.93 -9.32
N GLN A 8 -14.39 14.25 -9.51
CA GLN A 8 -15.51 14.86 -10.23
C GLN A 8 -15.35 15.03 -11.75
N GLU A 9 -14.27 14.55 -12.38
CA GLU A 9 -14.12 14.70 -13.84
C GLU A 9 -14.09 13.37 -14.62
N PHE A 10 -15.00 12.48 -14.21
CA PHE A 10 -15.16 11.09 -14.63
C PHE A 10 -15.45 10.79 -16.14
N GLY A 11 -15.23 11.73 -17.07
CA GLY A 11 -15.57 11.54 -18.49
C GLY A 11 -14.50 11.94 -19.51
N ARG A 12 -13.36 12.54 -19.12
CA ARG A 12 -12.41 13.14 -20.08
C ARG A 12 -10.91 13.02 -19.75
N TRP A 13 -10.52 12.23 -18.75
CA TRP A 13 -9.18 12.39 -18.14
C TRP A 13 -7.97 12.02 -18.99
N ILE A 14 -7.99 11.01 -19.87
CA ILE A 14 -6.69 10.49 -20.38
C ILE A 14 -6.47 10.67 -21.88
N SER A 15 -7.47 10.72 -22.76
CA SER A 15 -7.17 11.03 -24.16
C SER A 15 -6.90 12.53 -24.41
N VAL A 16 -7.56 13.42 -23.66
CA VAL A 16 -7.52 14.88 -23.91
C VAL A 16 -6.48 15.61 -23.05
N LEU A 17 -6.21 15.15 -21.82
CA LEU A 17 -5.19 15.78 -20.95
C LEU A 17 -3.82 15.09 -20.98
N SER A 18 -3.68 13.86 -21.49
CA SER A 18 -2.36 13.21 -21.66
C SER A 18 -1.48 13.91 -22.69
N GLN A 19 -2.08 14.49 -23.75
CA GLN A 19 -1.37 15.33 -24.72
C GLN A 19 -1.02 16.72 -24.17
N MET A 20 -1.82 17.26 -23.25
CA MET A 20 -1.64 18.64 -22.75
C MET A 20 -0.86 18.77 -21.44
N TYR A 21 -0.90 17.79 -20.53
CA TYR A 21 -0.28 17.90 -19.20
C TYR A 21 0.92 16.98 -19.00
N LEU A 22 0.86 15.69 -19.37
CA LEU A 22 1.99 14.77 -19.15
C LEU A 22 3.13 14.97 -20.16
N GLY A 23 2.83 15.31 -21.41
CA GLY A 23 3.85 15.74 -22.39
C GLY A 23 4.51 17.10 -22.06
N GLY A 24 3.94 17.86 -21.13
CA GLY A 24 4.39 19.20 -20.72
C GLY A 24 5.03 19.28 -19.32
N LEU A 25 5.15 18.16 -18.59
CA LEU A 25 5.79 18.15 -17.27
C LEU A 25 7.31 18.40 -17.42
N GLN A 26 7.70 19.67 -17.34
CA GLN A 26 9.11 20.11 -17.27
C GLN A 26 9.83 19.61 -16.00
N LYS A 27 9.08 19.13 -14.98
CA LYS A 27 9.63 18.68 -13.69
C LYS A 27 9.12 17.28 -13.34
N PRO A 28 9.95 16.45 -12.70
CA PRO A 28 9.58 15.09 -12.30
C PRO A 28 8.40 15.05 -11.30
N LEU A 29 7.60 13.99 -11.38
CA LEU A 29 6.49 13.74 -10.45
C LEU A 29 7.04 13.12 -9.16
N GLU A 30 6.80 13.77 -8.02
CA GLU A 30 7.35 13.34 -6.72
C GLU A 30 6.27 12.82 -5.78
N THR A 31 5.02 13.20 -6.00
CA THR A 31 3.89 12.77 -5.18
C THR A 31 2.66 12.57 -6.06
N LEU A 32 2.09 11.38 -5.97
CA LEU A 32 0.83 10.99 -6.59
C LEU A 32 -0.13 10.55 -5.49
N ILE A 33 -1.27 11.24 -5.42
CA ILE A 33 -2.39 10.88 -4.54
C ILE A 33 -3.61 10.74 -5.44
N CYS A 34 -4.14 9.54 -5.58
CA CYS A 34 -5.41 9.32 -6.26
C CYS A 34 -6.50 8.99 -5.24
N SER A 35 -7.46 9.89 -5.14
CA SER A 35 -8.71 9.70 -4.40
C SER A 35 -9.86 9.34 -5.35
N CYS A 36 -9.50 8.85 -6.54
CA CYS A 36 -10.34 8.50 -7.68
C CYS A 36 -10.42 6.99 -7.85
N THR A 37 -11.45 6.46 -8.53
CA THR A 37 -11.47 5.06 -8.99
C THR A 37 -10.43 4.86 -10.08
N LEU A 38 -9.30 4.24 -9.74
CA LEU A 38 -8.26 3.87 -10.69
C LEU A 38 -8.70 2.70 -11.54
N LEU A 39 -8.50 2.79 -12.85
CA LEU A 39 -8.60 1.65 -13.74
C LEU A 39 -7.23 1.00 -13.92
N ASN A 40 -7.22 -0.28 -14.27
CA ASN A 40 -5.98 -1.00 -14.55
C ASN A 40 -5.17 -0.34 -15.68
N THR A 41 -5.85 0.24 -16.67
CA THR A 41 -5.23 1.02 -17.75
C THR A 41 -4.41 2.19 -17.22
N ASP A 42 -4.88 2.86 -16.17
CA ASP A 42 -4.23 4.06 -15.63
C ASP A 42 -2.89 3.70 -14.98
N ILE A 43 -2.85 2.58 -14.25
CA ILE A 43 -1.62 2.04 -13.67
C ILE A 43 -0.65 1.59 -14.76
N ILE A 44 -1.14 0.96 -15.83
CA ILE A 44 -0.30 0.58 -16.98
C ILE A 44 0.32 1.82 -17.64
N TYR A 45 -0.45 2.90 -17.83
CA TYR A 45 0.09 4.14 -18.38
C TYR A 45 1.11 4.80 -17.45
N LEU A 46 0.85 4.83 -16.13
CA LEU A 46 1.79 5.35 -15.15
C LEU A 46 3.10 4.54 -15.11
N SER A 47 3.01 3.21 -15.17
CA SER A 47 4.18 2.34 -15.21
C SER A 47 4.98 2.48 -16.50
N GLN A 48 4.38 2.94 -17.60
CA GLN A 48 5.10 3.25 -18.84
C GLN A 48 5.69 4.66 -18.88
N SER A 49 5.15 5.60 -18.09
CA SER A 49 5.62 7.00 -18.05
C SER A 49 7.05 7.15 -17.54
N LEU A 50 7.85 7.99 -18.19
CA LEU A 50 9.22 8.33 -17.77
C LEU A 50 9.25 9.21 -16.51
N HIS A 51 8.16 9.92 -16.21
CA HIS A 51 8.10 10.87 -15.09
C HIS A 51 7.88 10.20 -13.74
N VAL A 52 7.58 8.89 -13.71
CA VAL A 52 7.29 8.15 -12.49
C VAL A 52 8.55 7.71 -11.75
N THR A 53 9.71 7.70 -12.41
CA THR A 53 10.99 7.25 -11.84
C THR A 53 11.47 8.09 -10.66
N CYS A 54 10.93 9.29 -10.47
CA CYS A 54 11.23 10.19 -9.35
C CYS A 54 10.14 10.20 -8.26
N LEU A 55 9.16 9.29 -8.34
CA LEU A 55 8.01 9.28 -7.45
C LEU A 55 8.41 8.85 -6.04
N LYS A 56 8.31 9.79 -5.09
CA LYS A 56 8.62 9.54 -3.68
C LYS A 56 7.41 9.11 -2.87
N LYS A 57 6.22 9.60 -3.21
CA LYS A 57 4.97 9.25 -2.52
C LYS A 57 3.92 8.75 -3.49
N LEU A 58 3.43 7.54 -3.23
CA LEU A 58 2.34 6.88 -3.92
C LEU A 58 1.22 6.57 -2.93
N ASP A 59 0.07 7.21 -3.12
CA ASP A 59 -1.15 6.95 -2.35
C ASP A 59 -2.26 6.48 -3.27
N LEU A 60 -2.62 5.20 -3.13
CA LEU A 60 -3.67 4.51 -3.88
C LEU A 60 -4.81 4.10 -2.94
N SER A 61 -4.84 4.61 -1.71
CA SER A 61 -5.80 4.18 -0.71
C SER A 61 -7.26 4.38 -1.14
N GLY A 62 -8.13 3.46 -0.73
CA GLY A 62 -9.55 3.48 -1.09
C GLY A 62 -9.89 2.93 -2.48
N ASN A 63 -8.91 2.47 -3.25
CA ASN A 63 -9.13 1.81 -4.54
C ASN A 63 -9.12 0.30 -4.41
N ASP A 64 -10.07 -0.41 -5.01
CA ASP A 64 -9.96 -1.87 -5.17
C ASP A 64 -8.81 -2.17 -6.16
N LEU A 65 -7.71 -2.72 -5.64
CA LEU A 65 -6.52 -3.08 -6.42
C LEU A 65 -6.42 -4.60 -6.64
N SER A 66 -7.44 -5.38 -6.22
CA SER A 66 -7.41 -6.84 -6.28
C SER A 66 -7.29 -7.40 -7.70
N TYR A 67 -7.79 -6.67 -8.71
CA TYR A 67 -7.69 -7.03 -10.12
C TYR A 67 -6.45 -6.48 -10.83
N MET A 68 -5.61 -5.72 -10.12
CA MET A 68 -4.35 -5.15 -10.64
C MET A 68 -3.11 -5.94 -10.20
N VAL A 69 -3.31 -7.00 -9.41
CA VAL A 69 -2.25 -7.80 -8.80
C VAL A 69 -2.49 -9.31 -9.06
N PRO A 70 -1.48 -10.07 -9.52
CA PRO A 70 -0.18 -9.60 -10.00
C PRO A 70 -0.32 -8.80 -11.30
N GLY A 71 0.71 -8.04 -11.68
CA GLY A 71 0.74 -7.32 -12.96
C GLY A 71 1.08 -5.85 -12.86
N SER A 72 0.09 -4.97 -13.11
CA SER A 72 0.34 -3.55 -13.34
C SER A 72 0.86 -2.82 -12.10
N LEU A 73 0.33 -3.13 -10.92
CA LEU A 73 0.79 -2.54 -9.66
C LEU A 73 2.21 -3.00 -9.32
N GLU A 74 2.51 -4.28 -9.50
CA GLU A 74 3.86 -4.84 -9.29
C GLU A 74 4.88 -4.17 -10.21
N THR A 75 4.54 -4.02 -11.49
CA THR A 75 5.39 -3.33 -12.49
C THR A 75 5.63 -1.87 -12.13
N LEU A 76 4.58 -1.18 -11.63
CA LEU A 76 4.71 0.20 -11.16
C LEU A 76 5.64 0.30 -9.96
N LEU A 77 5.47 -0.56 -8.95
CA LEU A 77 6.29 -0.58 -7.73
C LEU A 77 7.76 -0.86 -8.07
N GLU A 78 8.03 -1.82 -8.94
CA GLU A 78 9.39 -2.15 -9.37
C GLU A 78 10.06 -0.95 -10.03
N LYS A 79 9.33 -0.21 -10.88
CA LYS A 79 9.86 0.97 -11.58
C LYS A 79 10.18 2.15 -10.66
N ILE A 80 9.43 2.30 -9.57
CA ILE A 80 9.61 3.39 -8.60
C ILE A 80 10.41 2.98 -7.36
N SER A 81 10.84 1.72 -7.27
CA SER A 81 11.55 1.15 -6.12
C SER A 81 12.76 1.97 -5.70
N GLY A 82 13.50 2.52 -6.67
CA GLY A 82 14.68 3.34 -6.42
C GLY A 82 14.41 4.72 -5.78
N THR A 83 13.16 5.20 -5.74
CA THR A 83 12.83 6.54 -5.23
C THR A 83 11.64 6.59 -4.27
N LEU A 84 10.85 5.52 -4.18
CA LEU A 84 9.67 5.46 -3.34
C LEU A 84 10.02 5.51 -1.85
N GLN A 85 9.42 6.48 -1.17
CA GLN A 85 9.59 6.77 0.26
C GLN A 85 8.31 6.57 1.06
N HIS A 86 7.15 6.67 0.42
CA HIS A 86 5.85 6.54 1.09
C HIS A 86 4.86 5.81 0.20
N LEU A 87 4.40 4.65 0.67
CA LEU A 87 3.39 3.84 -0.01
C LEU A 87 2.16 3.70 0.86
N ASN A 88 1.01 4.14 0.37
CA ASN A 88 -0.27 3.97 1.04
C ASN A 88 -1.22 3.12 0.17
N LEU A 89 -1.48 1.89 0.63
CA LEU A 89 -2.38 0.91 0.04
C LEU A 89 -3.52 0.55 1.01
N ASN A 90 -3.93 1.50 1.87
CA ASN A 90 -5.04 1.27 2.80
C ASN A 90 -6.36 1.08 2.05
N HIS A 91 -7.25 0.21 2.56
CA HIS A 91 -8.57 -0.07 1.99
C HIS A 91 -8.54 -0.53 0.51
N CYS A 92 -7.55 -1.34 0.13
CA CYS A 92 -7.32 -1.72 -1.26
C CYS A 92 -7.81 -3.12 -1.68
N GLN A 93 -8.56 -3.80 -0.81
CA GLN A 93 -9.05 -5.18 -1.01
C GLN A 93 -7.92 -6.20 -1.31
N LEU A 94 -6.70 -5.92 -0.85
CA LEU A 94 -5.56 -6.81 -1.00
C LEU A 94 -5.69 -8.02 -0.07
N LYS A 95 -5.44 -9.21 -0.62
CA LYS A 95 -5.43 -10.49 0.10
C LYS A 95 -4.01 -11.02 0.16
N ASP A 96 -3.81 -12.10 0.90
CA ASP A 96 -2.52 -12.78 1.05
C ASP A 96 -1.78 -13.02 -0.27
N ALA A 97 -2.48 -13.51 -1.30
CA ALA A 97 -1.91 -13.74 -2.63
C ALA A 97 -1.44 -12.43 -3.30
N HIS A 98 -2.20 -11.35 -3.15
CA HIS A 98 -1.82 -10.04 -3.70
C HIS A 98 -0.61 -9.46 -2.96
N LEU A 99 -0.56 -9.56 -1.62
CA LEU A 99 0.58 -9.11 -0.84
C LEU A 99 1.84 -9.91 -1.21
N SER A 100 1.72 -11.24 -1.34
CA SER A 100 2.83 -12.10 -1.76
C SER A 100 3.36 -11.74 -3.15
N ALA A 101 2.50 -11.30 -4.07
CA ALA A 101 2.89 -10.91 -5.42
C ALA A 101 3.65 -9.59 -5.45
N ILE A 102 3.27 -8.59 -4.63
CA ILE A 102 3.97 -7.30 -4.60
C ILE A 102 5.21 -7.30 -3.70
N LEU A 103 5.37 -8.32 -2.84
CA LEU A 103 6.45 -8.41 -1.85
C LEU A 103 7.86 -8.28 -2.46
N PRO A 104 8.21 -8.94 -3.59
CA PRO A 104 9.53 -8.78 -4.21
C PRO A 104 9.83 -7.33 -4.57
N ALA A 105 8.87 -6.63 -5.20
CA ALA A 105 9.03 -5.22 -5.57
C ALA A 105 9.17 -4.31 -4.33
N LEU A 106 8.43 -4.61 -3.24
CA LEU A 106 8.59 -3.89 -1.98
C LEU A 106 9.99 -4.04 -1.38
N CYS A 107 10.59 -5.24 -1.47
CA CYS A 107 11.94 -5.50 -0.99
C CYS A 107 13.02 -4.71 -1.76
N HIS A 108 12.72 -4.25 -2.98
CA HIS A 108 13.61 -3.37 -3.74
C HIS A 108 13.47 -1.88 -3.35
N CYS A 109 12.43 -1.49 -2.60
CA CYS A 109 12.18 -0.12 -2.18
C CYS A 109 13.07 0.30 -0.99
N SER A 110 14.37 0.41 -1.21
CA SER A 110 15.38 0.73 -0.18
C SER A 110 15.16 2.05 0.57
N TRP A 111 14.46 3.02 -0.03
CA TRP A 111 14.14 4.32 0.56
C TRP A 111 12.78 4.40 1.23
N LEU A 112 12.02 3.30 1.27
CA LEU A 112 10.65 3.29 1.78
C LEU A 112 10.65 3.58 3.29
N HIS A 113 10.03 4.67 3.72
CA HIS A 113 9.87 5.05 5.13
C HIS A 113 8.55 4.63 5.74
N TYR A 114 7.49 4.59 4.93
CA TYR A 114 6.13 4.33 5.36
C TYR A 114 5.43 3.33 4.42
N LEU A 115 4.77 2.35 5.02
CA LEU A 115 3.90 1.39 4.35
C LEU A 115 2.53 1.35 5.04
N GLY A 116 1.47 1.72 4.32
CA GLY A 116 0.09 1.58 4.75
C GLY A 116 -0.60 0.39 4.08
N LEU A 117 -1.12 -0.54 4.88
CA LEU A 117 -1.88 -1.71 4.44
C LEU A 117 -3.19 -1.88 5.22
N SER A 118 -3.62 -0.88 5.99
CA SER A 118 -4.83 -0.91 6.81
C SER A 118 -6.04 -1.35 6.00
N ASP A 119 -6.99 -2.03 6.66
CA ASP A 119 -8.28 -2.41 6.08
C ASP A 119 -8.20 -3.21 4.77
N ASN A 120 -7.16 -4.03 4.66
CA ASN A 120 -7.05 -5.09 3.66
C ASN A 120 -7.30 -6.46 4.32
N PRO A 121 -8.01 -7.39 3.65
CA PRO A 121 -8.23 -8.76 4.12
C PRO A 121 -6.95 -9.62 4.09
N ILE A 122 -6.01 -9.35 4.99
CA ILE A 122 -4.70 -10.01 5.08
C ILE A 122 -4.62 -10.87 6.36
N SER A 123 -4.06 -12.07 6.25
CA SER A 123 -3.88 -12.99 7.36
C SER A 123 -2.70 -12.63 8.27
N GLN A 124 -2.72 -13.15 9.50
CA GLN A 124 -1.59 -13.02 10.41
C GLN A 124 -0.31 -13.60 9.78
N ALA A 125 -0.41 -14.74 9.09
CA ALA A 125 0.73 -15.38 8.45
C ALA A 125 1.39 -14.49 7.39
N SER A 126 0.59 -13.85 6.55
CA SER A 126 1.08 -12.91 5.53
C SER A 126 1.72 -11.65 6.14
N LEU A 127 1.23 -11.16 7.28
CA LEU A 127 1.87 -10.04 7.98
C LEU A 127 3.23 -10.39 8.57
N LEU A 128 3.36 -11.57 9.16
CA LEU A 128 4.65 -12.03 9.67
C LEU A 128 5.66 -12.22 8.53
N SER A 129 5.22 -12.83 7.42
CA SER A 129 6.05 -12.96 6.22
C SER A 129 6.48 -11.59 5.67
N LEU A 130 5.56 -10.61 5.57
CA LEU A 130 5.90 -9.24 5.17
C LEU A 130 6.99 -8.64 6.06
N LEU A 131 6.89 -8.83 7.38
CA LEU A 131 7.87 -8.31 8.34
C LEU A 131 9.25 -8.93 8.10
N GLU A 132 9.33 -10.25 7.97
CA GLU A 132 10.59 -10.96 7.73
C GLU A 132 11.30 -10.45 6.46
N HIS A 133 10.55 -10.27 5.37
CA HIS A 133 11.10 -9.84 4.09
C HIS A 133 11.44 -8.34 4.05
N THR A 134 10.71 -7.51 4.80
CA THR A 134 10.98 -6.06 4.87
C THR A 134 11.95 -5.66 5.98
N ALA A 135 12.40 -6.61 6.81
CA ALA A 135 13.37 -6.37 7.87
C ALA A 135 14.73 -5.84 7.37
N GLY A 136 15.07 -6.05 6.10
CA GLY A 136 16.26 -5.48 5.46
C GLY A 136 16.12 -4.02 5.03
N LEU A 137 14.89 -3.48 4.94
CA LEU A 137 14.62 -2.11 4.51
C LEU A 137 14.89 -1.13 5.66
N MET A 138 16.14 -0.70 5.82
CA MET A 138 16.57 0.09 6.98
C MET A 138 15.87 1.44 7.09
N GLU A 139 15.40 1.99 5.98
CA GLU A 139 14.67 3.26 5.97
C GLU A 139 13.20 3.09 6.40
N LEU A 140 12.66 1.87 6.44
CA LEU A 140 11.26 1.60 6.79
C LEU A 140 11.05 1.77 8.30
N LYS A 141 10.43 2.88 8.69
CA LYS A 141 10.19 3.22 10.10
C LYS A 141 8.75 3.03 10.53
N GLN A 142 7.81 3.03 9.60
CA GLN A 142 6.38 2.99 9.92
C GLN A 142 5.63 2.00 9.03
N VAL A 143 4.93 1.06 9.67
CA VAL A 143 4.02 0.13 9.00
C VAL A 143 2.66 0.19 9.69
N LEU A 144 1.64 0.61 8.95
CA LEU A 144 0.25 0.44 9.38
C LEU A 144 -0.27 -0.86 8.81
N TYR A 145 -0.50 -1.85 9.67
CA TYR A 145 -0.96 -3.17 9.27
C TYR A 145 -2.48 -3.32 9.53
N PRO A 146 -3.19 -4.10 8.70
CA PRO A 146 -4.61 -4.36 8.88
C PRO A 146 -4.86 -5.25 10.08
N ILE A 147 -6.07 -5.18 10.64
CA ILE A 147 -6.53 -6.19 11.60
C ILE A 147 -6.56 -7.54 10.87
N PRO A 148 -5.79 -8.56 11.30
CA PRO A 148 -5.71 -9.83 10.60
C PRO A 148 -7.07 -10.51 10.51
N VAL A 149 -7.31 -11.24 9.41
CA VAL A 149 -8.61 -11.87 9.16
C VAL A 149 -9.04 -12.82 10.29
N GLU A 150 -8.09 -13.48 10.95
CA GLU A 150 -8.31 -14.42 12.04
C GLU A 150 -8.78 -13.74 13.34
N CYS A 151 -8.53 -12.44 13.47
CA CYS A 151 -8.92 -11.63 14.62
C CYS A 151 -10.36 -11.12 14.52
N CYS A 152 -10.99 -11.18 13.35
CA CYS A 152 -12.36 -10.73 13.18
C CYS A 152 -13.32 -11.92 13.10
N THR A 153 -14.51 -11.78 13.69
CA THR A 153 -15.61 -12.73 13.42
C THR A 153 -16.26 -12.38 12.09
N TYR A 154 -16.42 -13.35 11.20
CA TYR A 154 -17.10 -13.13 9.92
C TYR A 154 -18.62 -13.10 10.16
N LEU A 155 -19.25 -11.92 10.08
CA LEU A 155 -20.70 -11.80 10.24
C LEU A 155 -21.37 -12.06 8.88
N HIS A 156 -21.89 -13.27 8.70
CA HIS A 156 -22.82 -13.66 7.64
C HIS A 156 -22.51 -13.11 6.23
N GLY A 157 -21.23 -13.06 5.82
CA GLY A 157 -20.85 -12.75 4.44
C GLY A 157 -20.85 -11.29 4.03
N LEU A 158 -21.14 -10.34 4.92
CA LEU A 158 -21.42 -8.96 4.52
C LEU A 158 -20.56 -7.90 5.24
N SER A 159 -19.96 -8.20 6.40
CA SER A 159 -19.11 -7.26 7.10
C SER A 159 -18.11 -7.91 8.06
N TRP A 160 -17.02 -7.19 8.31
CA TRP A 160 -16.12 -7.47 9.42
C TRP A 160 -16.89 -7.32 10.73
N GLY A 161 -16.99 -8.40 11.49
CA GLY A 161 -17.56 -8.38 12.82
C GLY A 161 -16.61 -7.84 13.89
N PRO A 162 -17.04 -7.84 15.15
CA PRO A 162 -16.22 -7.37 16.26
C PRO A 162 -14.85 -8.06 16.29
N VAL A 163 -13.85 -7.27 16.61
CA VAL A 163 -12.46 -7.72 16.72
C VAL A 163 -12.30 -8.50 18.03
N ASN A 164 -11.82 -9.73 17.92
CA ASN A 164 -11.39 -10.53 19.06
C ASN A 164 -10.09 -9.94 19.62
N LYS A 165 -10.21 -9.24 20.74
CA LYS A 165 -9.10 -8.54 21.40
C LYS A 165 -7.97 -9.49 21.82
N ASP A 166 -8.29 -10.68 22.31
CA ASP A 166 -7.28 -11.65 22.74
C ASP A 166 -6.42 -12.13 21.58
N LYS A 167 -7.03 -12.45 20.43
CA LYS A 167 -6.30 -12.78 19.21
C LYS A 167 -5.45 -11.61 18.72
N MET A 168 -5.97 -10.38 18.79
CA MET A 168 -5.19 -9.19 18.44
C MET A 168 -3.96 -9.00 19.32
N TYR A 169 -4.09 -9.16 20.64
CA TYR A 169 -2.95 -9.11 21.55
C TYR A 169 -1.92 -10.19 21.24
N GLN A 170 -2.36 -11.40 20.88
CA GLN A 170 -1.45 -12.47 20.45
C GLN A 170 -0.71 -12.11 19.16
N VAL A 171 -1.39 -11.54 18.16
CA VAL A 171 -0.73 -11.08 16.92
C VAL A 171 0.27 -9.97 17.21
N GLN A 172 -0.11 -8.98 18.01
CA GLN A 172 0.78 -7.90 18.43
C GLN A 172 2.02 -8.44 19.11
N ALA A 173 1.88 -9.38 20.05
CA ALA A 173 3.01 -10.02 20.72
C ALA A 173 3.93 -10.75 19.74
N LYS A 174 3.38 -11.48 18.76
CA LYS A 174 4.18 -12.15 17.72
C LYS A 174 4.97 -11.16 16.87
N ILE A 175 4.33 -10.07 16.43
CA ILE A 175 5.00 -9.00 15.66
C ILE A 175 6.13 -8.39 16.50
N GLN A 176 5.89 -8.05 17.77
CA GLN A 176 6.91 -7.46 18.64
C GLN A 176 8.09 -8.42 18.88
N ASN A 177 7.82 -9.69 19.15
CA ASN A 177 8.87 -10.71 19.31
C ASN A 177 9.72 -10.84 18.04
N LEU A 178 9.08 -10.81 16.87
CA LEU A 178 9.79 -10.90 15.60
C LEU A 178 10.62 -9.65 15.31
N LEU A 179 10.08 -8.45 15.56
CA LEU A 179 10.84 -7.18 15.46
C LEU A 179 12.09 -7.22 16.34
N GLN A 180 11.98 -7.74 17.55
CA GLN A 180 13.12 -7.90 18.45
C GLN A 180 14.13 -8.92 17.90
N ALA A 181 13.66 -10.06 17.39
CA ALA A 181 14.52 -11.09 16.81
C ALA A 181 15.30 -10.59 15.59
N VAL A 182 14.67 -9.76 14.74
CA VAL A 182 15.34 -9.14 13.58
C VAL A 182 16.04 -7.82 13.92
N GLN A 183 16.10 -7.44 15.21
CA GLN A 183 16.75 -6.22 15.72
C GLN A 183 16.22 -4.91 15.11
N ARG A 184 14.95 -4.87 14.72
CA ARG A 184 14.26 -3.70 14.14
C ARG A 184 13.41 -2.95 15.16
N ALA A 185 14.01 -2.59 16.30
CA ALA A 185 13.34 -1.80 17.33
C ALA A 185 12.99 -0.37 16.87
N ASP A 186 13.61 0.09 15.79
CA ASP A 186 13.37 1.37 15.12
C ASP A 186 12.09 1.38 14.26
N MET A 187 11.57 0.20 13.90
CA MET A 187 10.42 0.05 13.02
C MET A 187 9.11 -0.08 13.81
N GLN A 188 8.22 0.89 13.64
CA GLN A 188 6.94 0.95 14.34
C GLN A 188 5.83 0.26 13.54
N TRP A 189 5.42 -0.92 13.99
CA TRP A 189 4.25 -1.62 13.48
C TRP A 189 3.04 -1.32 14.34
N ARG A 190 2.01 -0.73 13.73
CA ARG A 190 0.78 -0.37 14.44
C ARG A 190 -0.43 -0.91 13.69
N PRO A 191 -1.42 -1.51 14.40
CA PRO A 191 -2.67 -1.82 13.76
C PRO A 191 -3.38 -0.52 13.41
N HIS A 192 -4.24 -0.53 12.39
CA HIS A 192 -5.25 0.51 12.27
C HIS A 192 -6.18 0.41 13.48
N CYS A 193 -6.06 1.37 14.41
CA CYS A 193 -7.08 1.58 15.40
C CYS A 193 -8.09 2.53 14.77
N PRO A 194 -9.35 2.12 14.52
CA PRO A 194 -10.39 3.13 14.39
C PRO A 194 -10.30 3.94 15.67
N SER A 195 -10.20 5.26 15.54
CA SER A 195 -10.24 6.19 16.67
C SER A 195 -11.29 5.72 17.68
N PRO A 196 -11.03 5.83 19.01
CA PRO A 196 -12.09 5.57 19.98
C PRO A 196 -13.28 6.43 19.56
N CYS A 197 -14.41 5.79 19.26
CA CYS A 197 -15.64 6.53 19.04
C CYS A 197 -15.81 7.47 20.24
N PRO A 198 -16.02 8.79 20.02
CA PRO A 198 -16.26 9.72 21.10
C PRO A 198 -17.46 9.28 21.96
#